data_AF-A0A4Z0JCV8-F1
#
_entry.id   AF-A0A4Z0JCV8-F1
#
_cell.length_a   1.000
_cell.length_b   1.000
_cell.length_c   1.000
_cell.angle_alpha   90.00
_cell.angle_beta   90.00
_cell.angle_gamma   90.00
#
_symmetry.space_group_name_H-M   'P 1'
#
loop_
_entity.id
_entity.type
_entity.pdbx_description
1 polymer ?
#
loop_
_entity_poly.entity_id
_entity_poly.type
_entity_poly.pdbx_seq_one_letter_code
_entity_poly.pdbx_strand_id
1 'polypeptide(L)'
;MKRLMVKLGLVVLAAGTLGGVAAPSVASASTKKTPTFTNTDLKRYYKNAKSKTAFYFKTYKSNGKTGTLLIFGDFNGNNANVKYGVPTSIKLNKTGKTLTTKYKLIEFKTTENKTTTSLTKKAYTFKLTKKSSTTFSTKVTGSKLNRRLATSGKSVTYSKVKKSPASVYAKKYVKPALQKKYTKIFNSSTELTAAQKKQYATQYTNNAVKTMINNFNYKS
;
A
#
# COMPACT_ATOMS: atom_id res chain seq x y z
N MET A 1 -44.36 -5.37 -24.00
CA MET A 1 -43.67 -6.68 -24.09
C MET A 1 -43.18 -7.11 -22.71
N LYS A 2 -43.51 -8.35 -22.32
CA LYS A 2 -42.96 -9.22 -21.26
C LYS A 2 -43.14 -8.81 -19.77
N ARG A 3 -44.12 -9.49 -19.17
CA ARG A 3 -44.34 -9.76 -17.73
C ARG A 3 -43.29 -10.77 -17.21
N LEU A 4 -42.97 -10.76 -15.91
CA LEU A 4 -42.68 -11.96 -15.08
C LEU A 4 -42.50 -11.49 -13.61
N MET A 5 -43.53 -11.54 -12.77
CA MET A 5 -44.03 -12.70 -11.99
C MET A 5 -43.07 -13.14 -10.88
N VAL A 6 -43.47 -12.75 -9.66
CA VAL A 6 -43.09 -13.27 -8.35
C VAL A 6 -43.30 -14.78 -8.32
N LYS A 7 -42.31 -15.55 -7.84
CA LYS A 7 -42.53 -16.90 -7.29
C LYS A 7 -41.83 -17.00 -5.94
N LEU A 8 -42.60 -16.67 -4.91
CA LEU A 8 -42.57 -17.41 -3.66
C LEU A 8 -42.98 -18.85 -3.96
N GLY A 9 -42.16 -19.82 -3.59
CA GLY A 9 -42.47 -21.23 -3.64
C GLY A 9 -42.07 -21.86 -2.31
N LEU A 10 -43.07 -22.09 -1.46
CA LEU A 10 -43.01 -22.76 -0.19
C LEU A 10 -43.73 -24.12 -0.36
N VAL A 11 -43.40 -25.08 0.51
CA VAL A 11 -44.04 -26.40 0.74
C VAL A 11 -43.50 -27.49 -0.20
N VAL A 12 -42.97 -28.62 0.27
CA VAL A 12 -43.67 -29.70 0.98
C VAL A 12 -42.80 -30.39 2.05
N LEU A 13 -43.33 -30.43 3.28
CA LEU A 13 -43.05 -31.43 4.30
C LEU A 13 -43.74 -32.74 3.88
N ALA A 14 -42.97 -33.81 3.71
CA ALA A 14 -43.50 -35.17 3.68
C ALA A 14 -42.77 -36.00 4.73
N ALA A 15 -43.50 -36.35 5.78
CA ALA A 15 -43.10 -37.35 6.77
C ALA A 15 -43.19 -38.74 6.13
N GLY A 16 -42.14 -39.55 6.32
CA GLY A 16 -42.08 -40.94 5.92
C GLY A 16 -41.06 -41.65 6.79
N THR A 17 -41.54 -42.58 7.59
CA THR A 17 -40.85 -43.33 8.65
C THR A 17 -39.84 -44.37 8.13
N LEU A 18 -38.91 -44.73 9.03
CA LEU A 18 -38.20 -46.01 9.20
C LEU A 18 -36.68 -46.01 8.90
N GLY A 19 -35.92 -46.31 9.97
CA GLY A 19 -34.67 -47.06 9.90
C GLY A 19 -33.41 -46.29 9.52
N GLY A 20 -32.68 -45.81 10.52
CA GLY A 20 -31.29 -45.39 10.34
C GLY A 20 -30.93 -44.27 11.29
N VAL A 21 -30.19 -44.58 12.35
CA VAL A 21 -29.48 -43.57 13.13
C VAL A 21 -28.45 -42.96 12.18
N ALA A 22 -28.83 -41.91 11.46
CA ALA A 22 -27.89 -41.08 10.74
C ALA A 22 -27.07 -40.35 11.80
N ALA A 23 -25.94 -40.94 12.20
CA ALA A 23 -24.92 -40.23 12.94
C ALA A 23 -24.70 -38.89 12.22
N PRO A 24 -24.77 -37.74 12.92
CA PRO A 24 -24.55 -36.47 12.28
C PRO A 24 -23.17 -36.53 11.64
N SER A 25 -23.13 -36.56 10.31
CA SER A 25 -21.89 -36.35 9.60
C SER A 25 -21.53 -34.91 9.91
N VAL A 26 -20.64 -34.76 10.89
CA VAL A 26 -19.91 -33.53 11.10
C VAL A 26 -19.26 -33.25 9.76
N ALA A 27 -19.87 -32.37 8.97
CA ALA A 27 -19.31 -31.89 7.72
C ALA A 27 -17.89 -31.46 8.07
N SER A 28 -16.92 -32.28 7.69
CA SER A 28 -15.53 -32.16 8.09
C SER A 28 -15.15 -30.72 7.79
N ALA A 29 -14.93 -29.93 8.86
CA ALA A 29 -14.70 -28.52 8.74
C ALA A 29 -13.53 -28.37 7.77
N SER A 30 -13.82 -27.96 6.53
CA SER A 30 -12.83 -27.78 5.48
C SER A 30 -11.68 -27.01 6.11
N THR A 31 -10.57 -27.71 6.33
CA THR A 31 -9.40 -27.14 6.99
C THR A 31 -8.92 -26.03 6.08
N LYS A 32 -9.34 -24.80 6.38
CA LYS A 32 -9.13 -23.63 5.53
C LYS A 32 -7.66 -23.59 5.17
N LYS A 33 -7.35 -23.96 3.92
CA LYS A 33 -5.98 -24.08 3.43
C LYS A 33 -5.21 -22.82 3.80
N THR A 34 -4.06 -23.00 4.46
CA THR A 34 -3.25 -21.87 4.91
C THR A 34 -2.94 -20.98 3.70
N PRO A 35 -3.21 -19.66 3.77
CA PRO A 35 -3.07 -18.80 2.62
C PRO A 35 -1.58 -18.62 2.26
N THR A 36 -1.22 -19.01 1.04
CA THR A 36 0.15 -18.93 0.50
C THR A 36 0.26 -17.83 -0.56
N PHE A 37 1.46 -17.29 -0.73
CA PHE A 37 1.74 -16.29 -1.78
C PHE A 37 1.52 -16.85 -3.19
N THR A 38 1.06 -15.99 -4.08
CA THR A 38 0.92 -16.26 -5.52
C THR A 38 1.71 -15.24 -6.33
N ASN A 39 2.04 -15.56 -7.58
CA ASN A 39 2.73 -14.63 -8.48
C ASN A 39 1.98 -13.30 -8.67
N THR A 40 0.66 -13.30 -8.51
CA THR A 40 -0.15 -12.08 -8.61
C THR A 40 0.03 -11.16 -7.41
N ASP A 41 0.43 -11.68 -6.24
CA ASP A 41 0.55 -10.89 -5.02
C ASP A 41 1.67 -9.85 -5.16
N LEU A 42 2.77 -10.16 -5.84
CA LEU A 42 3.86 -9.22 -6.08
C LEU A 42 3.51 -8.12 -7.10
N LYS A 43 2.40 -8.25 -7.84
CA LYS A 43 1.93 -7.29 -8.87
C LYS A 43 0.79 -6.40 -8.36
N ARG A 44 0.66 -6.22 -7.04
CA ARG A 44 -0.45 -5.48 -6.41
C ARG A 44 0.07 -4.42 -5.45
N TYR A 45 -0.82 -3.47 -5.14
CA TYR A 45 -0.60 -2.50 -4.08
C TYR A 45 -1.12 -3.03 -2.76
N TYR A 46 -0.37 -2.74 -1.71
CA TYR A 46 -0.72 -3.01 -0.33
C TYR A 46 -0.99 -1.68 0.34
N LYS A 47 -2.23 -1.42 0.76
CA LYS A 47 -2.62 -0.14 1.37
C LYS A 47 -3.16 -0.33 2.80
N ASN A 48 -2.89 0.63 3.67
CA ASN A 48 -3.54 0.73 4.97
C ASN A 48 -3.89 2.19 5.27
N ALA A 49 -5.17 2.46 5.51
CA ALA A 49 -5.66 3.82 5.72
C ALA A 49 -5.32 4.35 7.12
N LYS A 50 -5.31 3.47 8.14
CA LYS A 50 -5.02 3.82 9.54
C LYS A 50 -3.58 4.29 9.73
N SER A 51 -2.61 3.57 9.16
CA SER A 51 -1.20 3.96 9.15
C SER A 51 -0.86 4.95 8.03
N LYS A 52 -1.82 5.28 7.16
CA LYS A 52 -1.66 6.17 5.99
C LYS A 52 -0.51 5.76 5.09
N THR A 53 -0.25 4.47 4.96
CA THR A 53 0.89 3.94 4.17
C THR A 53 0.40 3.02 3.07
N ALA A 54 1.19 2.97 2.01
CA ALA A 54 1.05 1.97 0.97
C ALA A 54 2.41 1.54 0.44
N PHE A 55 2.49 0.34 -0.12
CA PHE A 55 3.68 -0.10 -0.83
C PHE A 55 3.33 -1.09 -1.94
N TYR A 56 4.27 -1.29 -2.85
CA TYR A 56 4.19 -2.31 -3.89
C TYR A 56 5.58 -2.64 -4.43
N PHE A 57 5.66 -3.73 -5.18
CA PHE A 57 6.85 -4.09 -5.94
C PHE A 57 6.63 -3.69 -7.40
N LYS A 58 7.64 -3.06 -8.00
CA LYS A 58 7.64 -2.63 -9.40
C LYS A 58 8.83 -3.26 -10.09
N THR A 59 8.58 -4.05 -11.11
CA THR A 59 9.63 -4.50 -12.03
C THR A 59 10.00 -3.33 -12.96
N TYR A 60 11.30 -3.15 -13.21
CA TYR A 60 11.84 -2.18 -14.15
C TYR A 60 12.88 -2.85 -15.04
N LYS A 61 13.09 -2.32 -16.25
CA LYS A 61 14.17 -2.74 -17.15
C LYS A 61 15.17 -1.60 -17.27
N SER A 62 16.45 -1.90 -17.19
CA SER A 62 17.53 -0.94 -17.37
C SER A 62 18.69 -1.65 -18.06
N ASN A 63 19.13 -1.14 -19.21
CA ASN A 63 20.25 -1.69 -20.00
C ASN A 63 20.13 -3.21 -20.21
N GLY A 64 18.97 -3.68 -20.66
CA GLY A 64 18.68 -5.10 -20.89
C GLY A 64 18.46 -5.94 -19.62
N LYS A 65 18.76 -5.42 -18.42
CA LYS A 65 18.59 -6.13 -17.15
C LYS A 65 17.24 -5.81 -16.52
N THR A 66 16.58 -6.83 -15.98
CA THR A 66 15.33 -6.67 -15.23
C THR A 66 15.64 -6.56 -13.73
N GLY A 67 15.21 -5.47 -13.11
CA GLY A 67 15.29 -5.24 -11.67
C GLY A 67 13.92 -5.15 -11.02
N THR A 68 13.89 -5.16 -9.68
CA THR A 68 12.69 -4.91 -8.89
C THR A 68 12.94 -3.72 -7.96
N LEU A 69 11.95 -2.85 -7.83
CA LEU A 69 11.90 -1.77 -6.84
C LEU A 69 10.80 -2.07 -5.82
N LEU A 70 11.10 -1.87 -4.55
CA LEU A 70 10.13 -1.73 -3.48
C LEU A 70 9.82 -0.24 -3.33
N ILE A 71 8.58 0.14 -3.59
CA ILE A 71 8.14 1.53 -3.46
C ILE A 71 7.25 1.63 -2.24
N PHE A 72 7.66 2.42 -1.25
CA PHE A 72 6.93 2.66 -0.01
C PHE A 72 6.49 4.12 0.06
N GLY A 73 5.19 4.34 0.09
CA GLY A 73 4.58 5.66 0.28
C GLY A 73 4.05 5.82 1.69
N ASP A 74 4.51 6.87 2.37
CA ASP A 74 3.94 7.38 3.60
C ASP A 74 3.16 8.65 3.29
N PHE A 75 1.84 8.62 3.48
CA PHE A 75 0.92 9.71 3.20
C PHE A 75 0.51 10.45 4.49
N ASN A 76 1.38 10.46 5.50
CA ASN A 76 1.10 11.06 6.81
C ASN A 76 1.27 12.59 6.82
N GLY A 77 0.37 13.29 6.13
CA GLY A 77 0.23 14.75 6.19
C GLY A 77 1.48 15.50 5.71
N ASN A 78 1.98 16.43 6.52
CA ASN A 78 3.14 17.26 6.16
C ASN A 78 4.47 16.50 6.09
N ASN A 79 4.51 15.27 6.63
CA ASN A 79 5.67 14.38 6.57
C ASN A 79 5.50 13.32 5.49
N ALA A 80 4.63 13.57 4.50
CA ALA A 80 4.41 12.62 3.44
C ALA A 80 5.66 12.46 2.57
N ASN A 81 6.03 11.21 2.29
CA ASN A 81 7.16 10.91 1.44
C ASN A 81 7.03 9.56 0.73
N VAL A 82 7.87 9.38 -0.29
CA VAL A 82 8.01 8.13 -1.02
C VAL A 82 9.45 7.70 -0.90
N LYS A 83 9.67 6.43 -0.57
CA LYS A 83 10.99 5.80 -0.51
C LYS A 83 11.07 4.68 -1.53
N TYR A 84 12.22 4.58 -2.16
CA TYR A 84 12.52 3.54 -3.13
C TYR A 84 13.58 2.63 -2.52
N GLY A 85 13.28 1.34 -2.51
CA GLY A 85 14.21 0.29 -2.09
C GLY A 85 14.54 -0.62 -3.24
N VAL A 86 15.80 -1.02 -3.36
CA VAL A 86 16.23 -2.10 -4.26
C VAL A 86 16.31 -3.39 -3.43
N PRO A 87 15.42 -4.37 -3.64
CA PRO A 87 15.52 -5.66 -3.00
C PRO A 87 16.82 -6.35 -3.41
N THR A 88 17.60 -6.80 -2.41
CA THR A 88 18.79 -7.61 -2.61
C THR A 88 18.49 -9.10 -2.42
N SER A 89 17.37 -9.44 -1.77
CA SER A 89 16.89 -10.81 -1.64
C SER A 89 15.40 -10.82 -1.38
N ILE A 90 14.68 -11.75 -2.02
CA ILE A 90 13.27 -12.01 -1.80
C ILE A 90 13.11 -13.53 -1.62
N LYS A 91 12.70 -13.98 -0.43
CA LYS A 91 12.58 -15.41 -0.12
C LYS A 91 11.22 -15.74 0.48
N LEU A 92 10.55 -16.75 -0.06
CA LEU A 92 9.40 -17.39 0.58
C LEU A 92 9.91 -18.31 1.70
N ASN A 93 9.19 -18.38 2.81
CA ASN A 93 9.44 -19.42 3.82
C ASN A 93 8.92 -20.79 3.33
N LYS A 94 9.28 -21.87 4.05
CA LYS A 94 8.88 -23.26 3.71
C LYS A 94 7.37 -23.43 3.49
N THR A 95 6.54 -22.74 4.28
CA THR A 95 5.07 -22.82 4.15
C THR A 95 4.48 -21.92 3.07
N GLY A 96 5.31 -21.11 2.40
CA GLY A 96 4.90 -20.12 1.41
C GLY A 96 3.99 -18.99 1.93
N LYS A 97 3.80 -18.87 3.23
CA LYS A 97 2.94 -17.88 3.88
C LYS A 97 3.63 -16.54 4.10
N THR A 98 4.96 -16.53 4.22
CA THR A 98 5.74 -15.33 4.54
C THR A 98 6.82 -15.08 3.51
N LEU A 99 6.78 -13.88 2.92
CA LEU A 99 7.81 -13.34 2.05
C LEU A 99 8.77 -12.49 2.88
N THR A 100 10.04 -12.88 2.95
CA THR A 100 11.09 -12.07 3.56
C THR A 100 11.83 -11.31 2.47
N THR A 101 11.91 -9.98 2.61
CA THR A 101 12.59 -9.13 1.64
C THR A 101 13.71 -8.37 2.33
N LYS A 102 14.94 -8.57 1.87
CA LYS A 102 16.09 -7.71 2.17
C LYS A 102 16.19 -6.64 1.09
N TYR A 103 16.46 -5.39 1.46
CA TYR A 103 16.54 -4.28 0.52
C TYR A 103 17.46 -3.17 1.01
N LYS A 104 18.04 -2.41 0.08
CA LYS A 104 18.76 -1.15 0.35
C LYS A 104 17.91 0.01 -0.14
N LEU A 105 17.94 1.16 0.55
CA LEU A 105 17.23 2.34 0.08
C LEU A 105 18.05 3.05 -0.99
N ILE A 106 17.37 3.71 -1.91
CA ILE A 106 17.97 4.67 -2.84
C ILE A 106 18.10 6.01 -2.13
N GLU A 107 19.31 6.55 -2.11
CA GLU A 107 19.61 7.92 -1.72
C GLU A 107 19.76 8.79 -2.95
N PHE A 108 19.08 9.94 -2.92
CA PHE A 108 19.26 11.00 -3.90
C PHE A 108 20.05 12.11 -3.21
N LYS A 109 21.22 12.44 -3.77
CA LYS A 109 22.04 13.56 -3.29
C LYS A 109 22.11 14.59 -4.40
N THR A 110 21.66 15.80 -4.10
CA THR A 110 21.76 16.93 -5.01
C THR A 110 22.90 17.83 -4.54
N THR A 111 23.93 17.94 -5.36
CA THR A 111 25.08 18.84 -5.15
C THR A 111 25.25 19.63 -6.44
N GLU A 112 25.43 20.95 -6.36
CA GLU A 112 25.68 21.80 -7.54
C GLU A 112 24.68 21.58 -8.70
N ASN A 113 23.38 21.52 -8.38
CA ASN A 113 22.29 21.24 -9.34
C ASN A 113 22.34 19.88 -10.06
N LYS A 114 23.28 18.99 -9.70
CA LYS A 114 23.35 17.61 -10.19
C LYS A 114 22.78 16.66 -9.14
N THR A 115 21.81 15.84 -9.53
CA THR A 115 21.27 14.79 -8.65
C THR A 115 21.97 13.47 -8.95
N THR A 116 22.73 12.99 -7.98
CA THR A 116 23.32 11.65 -8.01
C THR A 116 22.43 10.67 -7.26
N THR A 117 22.41 9.43 -7.72
CA THR A 117 21.61 8.35 -7.13
C THR A 117 22.56 7.26 -6.64
N SER A 118 22.48 6.90 -5.37
CA SER A 118 23.28 5.81 -4.79
C SER A 118 22.44 4.91 -3.88
N LEU A 119 22.96 3.75 -3.51
CA LEU A 119 22.31 2.86 -2.54
C LEU A 119 22.88 3.09 -1.15
N THR A 120 22.01 3.08 -0.14
CA THR A 120 22.42 3.11 1.27
C THR A 120 23.35 1.94 1.58
N LYS A 121 24.40 2.19 2.38
CA LYS A 121 25.25 1.10 2.93
C LYS A 121 24.43 0.09 3.75
N LYS A 122 23.48 0.60 4.54
CA LYS A 122 22.61 -0.19 5.41
C LYS A 122 21.63 -1.04 4.59
N ALA A 123 21.59 -2.34 4.88
CA ALA A 123 20.54 -3.23 4.41
C ALA A 123 19.40 -3.30 5.43
N TYR A 124 18.17 -3.24 4.93
CA TYR A 124 16.94 -3.39 5.69
C TYR A 124 16.28 -4.72 5.38
N THR A 125 15.45 -5.22 6.30
CA THR A 125 14.67 -6.45 6.10
C THR A 125 13.25 -6.22 6.59
N PHE A 126 12.27 -6.74 5.85
CA PHE A 126 10.90 -6.87 6.36
C PHE A 126 10.30 -8.22 5.99
N LYS A 127 9.24 -8.60 6.72
CA LYS A 127 8.47 -9.83 6.48
C LYS A 127 7.04 -9.45 6.13
N LEU A 128 6.56 -9.90 4.99
CA LEU A 128 5.17 -9.80 4.57
C LEU A 128 4.50 -11.15 4.74
N THR A 129 3.58 -11.26 5.69
CA THR A 129 2.85 -12.50 5.99
C THR A 129 1.45 -12.42 5.40
N LYS A 130 1.09 -13.38 4.56
CA LYS A 130 -0.26 -13.48 4.00
C LYS A 130 -1.23 -13.95 5.10
N LYS A 131 -2.29 -13.17 5.31
CA LYS A 131 -3.34 -13.45 6.30
C LYS A 131 -4.59 -14.01 5.64
N SER A 132 -4.89 -13.55 4.42
CA SER A 132 -5.96 -14.06 3.56
C SER A 132 -5.62 -13.82 2.09
N SER A 133 -6.57 -14.08 1.18
CA SER A 133 -6.44 -13.73 -0.24
C SER A 133 -6.28 -12.22 -0.47
N THR A 134 -6.77 -11.37 0.43
CA THR A 134 -6.81 -9.90 0.28
C THR A 134 -6.08 -9.14 1.38
N THR A 135 -5.59 -9.81 2.44
CA THR A 135 -4.95 -9.14 3.58
C THR A 135 -3.57 -9.72 3.90
N PHE A 136 -2.64 -8.82 4.23
CA PHE A 136 -1.24 -9.13 4.48
C PHE A 136 -0.74 -8.29 5.65
N SER A 137 0.06 -8.87 6.54
CA SER A 137 0.66 -8.13 7.66
C SER A 137 2.16 -7.93 7.46
N THR A 138 2.64 -6.74 7.77
CA THR A 138 4.08 -6.43 7.90
C THR A 138 4.25 -5.41 9.02
N LYS A 139 5.49 -5.13 9.44
CA LYS A 139 5.76 -4.11 10.45
C LYS A 139 6.28 -2.82 9.81
N VAL A 140 5.85 -1.70 10.39
CA VAL A 140 6.35 -0.35 10.06
C VAL A 140 7.05 0.20 11.29
N THR A 141 8.28 0.67 11.12
CA THR A 141 9.08 1.32 12.15
C THR A 141 9.48 2.73 11.76
N GLY A 142 10.04 3.50 12.69
CA GLY A 142 10.42 4.89 12.51
C GLY A 142 9.29 5.89 12.75
N SER A 143 9.64 7.17 12.70
CA SER A 143 8.74 8.30 12.90
C SER A 143 8.92 9.32 11.77
N LYS A 144 7.89 10.15 11.54
CA LYS A 144 7.89 11.21 10.51
C LYS A 144 8.42 10.68 9.16
N LEU A 145 9.42 11.35 8.59
CA LEU A 145 10.04 11.01 7.32
C LEU A 145 10.83 9.69 7.34
N ASN A 146 11.15 9.12 8.51
CA ASN A 146 11.98 7.91 8.64
C ASN A 146 11.16 6.60 8.71
N ARG A 147 9.84 6.69 8.52
CA ARG A 147 8.96 5.52 8.49
C ARG A 147 9.31 4.57 7.34
N ARG A 148 9.43 3.28 7.63
CA ARG A 148 9.78 2.24 6.65
C ARG A 148 9.27 0.86 7.06
N LEU A 149 9.25 -0.07 6.11
CA LEU A 149 8.98 -1.49 6.37
C LEU A 149 10.16 -2.11 7.14
N ALA A 150 9.87 -2.94 8.13
CA ALA A 150 10.91 -3.59 8.95
C ALA A 150 10.44 -4.93 9.54
N THR A 151 11.33 -5.62 10.24
CA THR A 151 11.02 -6.77 11.10
C THR A 151 10.62 -6.38 12.53
N SER A 152 10.80 -5.11 12.90
CA SER A 152 10.44 -4.52 14.19
C SER A 152 9.47 -3.34 14.00
N GLY A 153 8.93 -2.81 15.10
CA GLY A 153 7.95 -1.73 15.09
C GLY A 153 6.50 -2.22 15.08
N LYS A 154 5.57 -1.33 14.70
CA LYS A 154 4.13 -1.58 14.78
C LYS A 154 3.67 -2.52 13.66
N SER A 155 2.94 -3.56 14.03
CA SER A 155 2.30 -4.46 13.06
C SER A 155 1.16 -3.73 12.34
N VAL A 156 1.13 -3.82 11.02
CA VAL A 156 0.12 -3.20 10.16
C VAL A 156 -0.42 -4.24 9.18
N THR A 157 -1.74 -4.38 9.15
CA THR A 157 -2.45 -5.23 8.18
C THR A 157 -2.86 -4.41 6.96
N TYR A 158 -2.26 -4.70 5.82
CA TYR A 158 -2.54 -4.07 4.55
C TYR A 158 -3.59 -4.85 3.75
N SER A 159 -4.46 -4.11 3.07
CA SER A 159 -5.35 -4.65 2.04
C SER A 159 -4.65 -4.64 0.69
N LYS A 160 -4.73 -5.77 -0.02
CA LYS A 160 -4.26 -5.94 -1.39
C LYS A 160 -5.27 -5.35 -2.37
N VAL A 161 -4.83 -4.45 -3.23
CA VAL A 161 -5.67 -3.79 -4.24
C VAL A 161 -5.00 -3.73 -5.61
N LYS A 162 -5.81 -3.68 -6.65
CA LYS A 162 -5.33 -3.58 -8.05
C LYS A 162 -4.94 -2.14 -8.42
N LYS A 163 -5.76 -1.15 -8.04
CA LYS A 163 -5.56 0.26 -8.36
C LYS A 163 -4.65 0.93 -7.32
N SER A 164 -3.79 1.84 -7.77
CA SER A 164 -2.93 2.60 -6.88
C SER A 164 -3.74 3.42 -5.87
N PRO A 165 -3.40 3.38 -4.57
CA PRO A 165 -4.03 4.21 -3.55
C PRO A 165 -3.52 5.66 -3.54
N ALA A 166 -2.49 6.00 -4.31
CA ALA A 166 -1.75 7.27 -4.16
C ALA A 166 -2.63 8.51 -4.29
N SER A 167 -3.46 8.59 -5.33
CA SER A 167 -4.33 9.75 -5.56
C SER A 167 -5.34 9.93 -4.42
N VAL A 168 -5.97 8.83 -3.99
CA VAL A 168 -6.93 8.84 -2.88
C VAL A 168 -6.26 9.28 -1.58
N TYR A 169 -5.08 8.74 -1.27
CA TYR A 169 -4.38 9.03 -0.02
C TYR A 169 -3.77 10.43 -0.02
N ALA A 170 -3.20 10.87 -1.14
CA ALA A 170 -2.65 12.20 -1.26
C ALA A 170 -3.75 13.27 -1.14
N LYS A 171 -4.90 13.09 -1.82
CA LYS A 171 -6.06 13.98 -1.67
C LYS A 171 -6.61 14.01 -0.25
N LYS A 172 -6.76 12.83 0.38
CA LYS A 172 -7.40 12.72 1.72
C LYS A 172 -6.50 13.15 2.87
N TYR A 173 -5.20 12.84 2.82
CA TYR A 173 -4.31 12.98 3.98
C TYR A 173 -3.21 14.03 3.80
N VAL A 174 -2.75 14.25 2.57
CA VAL A 174 -1.58 15.09 2.29
C VAL A 174 -1.99 16.49 1.88
N LYS A 175 -2.94 16.61 0.94
CA LYS A 175 -3.42 17.89 0.42
C LYS A 175 -3.89 18.86 1.53
N PRO A 176 -4.75 18.46 2.50
CA PRO A 176 -5.20 19.40 3.53
C PRO A 176 -4.07 19.85 4.45
N ALA A 177 -3.15 18.94 4.78
CA ALA A 177 -2.02 19.26 5.65
C ALA A 177 -1.05 20.23 4.96
N LEU A 178 -0.70 19.97 3.71
CA LEU A 178 0.18 20.84 2.92
C LEU A 178 -0.47 22.19 2.63
N GLN A 179 -1.78 22.23 2.34
CA GLN A 179 -2.50 23.49 2.19
C GLN A 179 -2.37 24.34 3.46
N LYS A 180 -2.58 23.74 4.65
CA LYS A 180 -2.41 24.44 5.92
C LYS A 180 -0.97 24.94 6.10
N LYS A 181 0.03 24.12 5.75
CA LYS A 181 1.45 24.48 5.82
C LYS A 181 1.79 25.66 4.91
N TYR A 182 1.44 25.59 3.63
CA TYR A 182 1.78 26.63 2.66
C TYR A 182 0.97 27.90 2.89
N THR A 183 -0.30 27.81 3.29
CA THR A 183 -1.08 28.99 3.70
C THR A 183 -0.40 29.72 4.84
N LYS A 184 0.10 29.00 5.86
CA LYS A 184 0.87 29.62 6.96
C LYS A 184 2.15 30.31 6.46
N ILE A 185 2.89 29.67 5.55
CA ILE A 185 4.15 30.22 4.98
C ILE A 185 3.88 31.49 4.16
N PHE A 186 2.86 31.49 3.29
CA PHE A 186 2.58 32.66 2.46
C PHE A 186 1.90 33.78 3.27
N ASN A 187 1.10 33.46 4.27
CA ASN A 187 0.48 34.48 5.14
C ASN A 187 1.50 35.28 5.96
N SER A 188 2.68 34.72 6.26
CA SER A 188 3.76 35.46 6.93
C SER A 188 4.54 36.41 6.02
N SER A 189 4.30 36.42 4.71
CA SER A 189 4.93 37.38 3.80
C SER A 189 4.23 38.74 3.86
N THR A 190 5.01 39.81 3.95
CA THR A 190 4.55 41.22 3.87
C THR A 190 4.47 41.71 2.42
N GLU A 191 5.12 41.03 1.48
CA GLU A 191 5.25 41.44 0.07
C GLU A 191 4.09 40.96 -0.82
N LEU A 192 3.30 39.99 -0.34
CA LEU A 192 2.24 39.36 -1.12
C LEU A 192 0.85 39.88 -0.74
N THR A 193 0.05 40.17 -1.75
CA THR A 193 -1.39 40.43 -1.60
C THR A 193 -2.13 39.18 -1.09
N ALA A 194 -3.32 39.36 -0.50
CA ALA A 194 -4.15 38.25 -0.04
C ALA A 194 -4.50 37.25 -1.17
N ALA A 195 -4.71 37.76 -2.39
CA ALA A 195 -4.97 36.94 -3.57
C ALA A 195 -3.74 36.08 -3.94
N GLN A 196 -2.55 36.67 -4.00
CA GLN A 196 -1.30 35.94 -4.28
C GLN A 196 -1.01 34.89 -3.21
N LYS A 197 -1.21 35.21 -1.92
CA LYS A 197 -1.03 34.26 -0.82
C LYS A 197 -1.88 33.00 -1.01
N LYS A 198 -3.17 33.17 -1.34
CA LYS A 198 -4.11 32.06 -1.59
C LYS A 198 -3.73 31.27 -2.86
N GLN A 199 -3.37 31.96 -3.94
CA GLN A 199 -2.97 31.35 -5.19
C GLN A 199 -1.71 30.50 -5.03
N TYR A 200 -0.63 31.06 -4.46
CA TYR A 200 0.63 30.36 -4.26
C TYR A 200 0.49 29.19 -3.30
N ALA A 201 -0.25 29.34 -2.19
CA ALA A 201 -0.53 28.23 -1.30
C ALA A 201 -1.20 27.06 -2.03
N THR A 202 -2.16 27.37 -2.90
CA THR A 202 -2.88 26.36 -3.70
C THR A 202 -1.98 25.73 -4.76
N GLN A 203 -1.18 26.52 -5.49
CA GLN A 203 -0.28 26.05 -6.52
C GLN A 203 0.80 25.12 -5.95
N TYR A 204 1.49 25.55 -4.89
CA TYR A 204 2.52 24.74 -4.22
C TYR A 204 1.93 23.45 -3.64
N THR A 205 0.73 23.52 -3.05
CA THR A 205 0.03 22.33 -2.56
C THR A 205 -0.27 21.35 -3.69
N ASN A 206 -0.86 21.82 -4.79
CA ASN A 206 -1.21 20.96 -5.92
C ASN A 206 0.03 20.35 -6.58
N ASN A 207 1.11 21.13 -6.72
CA ASN A 207 2.39 20.66 -7.24
C ASN A 207 2.99 19.57 -6.34
N ALA A 208 3.07 19.81 -5.03
CA ALA A 208 3.59 18.82 -4.08
C ALA A 208 2.77 17.52 -4.07
N VAL A 209 1.44 17.63 -4.12
CA VAL A 209 0.52 16.48 -4.21
C VAL A 209 0.73 15.71 -5.53
N LYS A 210 0.83 16.41 -6.66
CA LYS A 210 1.08 15.80 -7.98
C LYS A 210 2.41 15.07 -7.99
N THR A 211 3.48 15.71 -7.52
CA THR A 211 4.82 15.12 -7.40
C THR A 211 4.79 13.87 -6.53
N MET A 212 4.12 13.91 -5.37
CA MET A 212 4.01 12.72 -4.51
C MET A 212 3.28 11.57 -5.21
N ILE A 213 2.17 11.85 -5.89
CA ILE A 213 1.41 10.84 -6.63
C ILE A 213 2.28 10.22 -7.73
N ASN A 214 3.02 11.05 -8.47
CA ASN A 214 3.90 10.59 -9.54
C ASN A 214 5.07 9.75 -9.01
N ASN A 215 5.71 10.20 -7.93
CA ASN A 215 6.79 9.48 -7.26
C ASN A 215 6.31 8.11 -6.76
N PHE A 216 5.14 8.05 -6.13
CA PHE A 216 4.59 6.76 -5.72
C PHE A 216 4.18 5.91 -6.92
N ASN A 217 3.62 6.49 -7.98
CA ASN A 217 3.23 5.78 -9.21
C ASN A 217 4.37 5.72 -10.22
N TYR A 218 5.57 5.35 -9.77
CA TYR A 218 6.77 5.34 -10.58
C TYR A 218 6.53 4.74 -11.98
N LYS A 219 6.72 5.57 -12.99
CA LYS A 219 6.73 5.18 -14.40
C LYS A 219 8.20 4.99 -14.78
N SER A 220 8.54 3.74 -15.09
CA SER A 220 9.83 3.35 -15.68
C SER A 220 9.86 3.70 -17.15
#